data_AF-A0A937NLV0-F1
#
_entry.id   AF-A0A937NLV0-F1
#
_cell.length_a   1.000
_cell.length_b   1.000
_cell.length_c   1.000
_cell.angle_alpha   90.00
_cell.angle_beta   90.00
_cell.angle_gamma   90.00
#
_symmetry.space_group_name_H-M   'P 1'
#
loop_
_entity.id
_entity.type
_entity.pdbx_description
1 polymer ?
#
loop_
_entity_poly.entity_id
_entity_poly.type
_entity_poly.pdbx_seq_one_letter_code
_entity_poly.pdbx_strand_id
1 'polypeptide(L)'
;MTKQTFTNGVGNVPFAQRVLLLPYCLRPSQACPGKMTKQGLDCTGCTLVECAIYQLRTAAIEVGYGDICVAPGGRLAVRFLDRQQPAGVVAIACDKELEEGLEAIDQMEWTNGRPAVAVVPLLHDGCVDTEVDIVLARTTILSRTSREEP
;
A
#
# COMPACT_ATOMS: atom_id res chain seq x y z
N MET A 1 19.17 13.60 2.16
CA MET A 1 18.86 12.64 1.07
C MET A 1 17.36 12.72 0.83
N THR A 2 16.95 13.27 -0.31
CA THR A 2 15.53 13.41 -0.67
C THR A 2 14.95 12.00 -0.85
N LYS A 3 14.00 11.61 0.00
CA LYS A 3 13.30 10.32 -0.11
C LYS A 3 12.51 10.32 -1.42
N GLN A 4 13.05 9.68 -2.45
CA GLN A 4 12.48 9.70 -3.80
C GLN A 4 11.26 8.79 -3.87
N THR A 5 10.15 9.31 -4.41
CA THR A 5 8.96 8.52 -4.73
C THR A 5 9.15 7.94 -6.13
N PHE A 6 9.08 6.61 -6.27
CA PHE A 6 9.03 5.98 -7.59
C PHE A 6 7.56 5.78 -7.95
N THR A 7 7.09 6.38 -9.04
CA THR A 7 5.69 6.26 -9.52
C THR A 7 5.69 5.79 -10.96
N ASN A 8 6.04 4.53 -11.21
CA ASN A 8 6.06 4.06 -12.59
C ASN A 8 4.66 3.59 -13.00
N GLY A 9 3.94 4.43 -13.74
CA GLY A 9 2.77 4.03 -14.53
C GLY A 9 1.48 3.69 -13.76
N VAL A 10 1.48 3.68 -12.41
CA VAL A 10 0.30 3.25 -11.63
C VAL A 10 -0.95 4.10 -11.94
N GLY A 11 -0.75 5.39 -12.29
CA GLY A 11 -1.82 6.31 -12.68
C GLY A 11 -2.60 5.87 -13.93
N ASN A 12 -2.04 5.00 -14.77
CA ASN A 12 -2.69 4.46 -15.96
C ASN A 12 -3.52 3.18 -15.68
N VAL A 13 -3.38 2.58 -14.49
CA VAL A 13 -4.08 1.34 -14.15
C VAL A 13 -5.46 1.67 -13.57
N PRO A 14 -6.56 1.01 -13.95
CA PRO A 14 -7.86 1.24 -13.29
C PRO A 14 -7.81 0.91 -11.79
N PHE A 15 -8.46 1.69 -10.92
CA PHE A 15 -8.41 1.46 -9.45
C PHE A 15 -8.79 0.05 -9.03
N ALA A 16 -9.80 -0.53 -9.67
CA ALA A 16 -10.26 -1.89 -9.40
C ALA A 16 -9.19 -2.98 -9.66
N GLN A 17 -8.14 -2.66 -10.41
CA GLN A 17 -7.01 -3.54 -10.71
C GLN A 17 -5.75 -3.18 -9.89
N ARG A 18 -5.87 -2.21 -8.98
CA ARG A 18 -4.81 -1.81 -8.06
C ARG A 18 -5.02 -2.43 -6.69
N VAL A 19 -3.90 -2.68 -6.01
CA VAL A 19 -3.89 -2.99 -4.58
C VAL A 19 -3.08 -1.97 -3.81
N LEU A 20 -3.47 -1.77 -2.54
CA LEU A 20 -2.74 -0.93 -1.59
C LEU A 20 -2.11 -1.82 -0.51
N LEU A 21 -0.80 -1.67 -0.33
CA LEU A 21 -0.05 -2.28 0.77
C LEU A 21 0.29 -1.23 1.81
N LEU A 22 -0.15 -1.45 3.05
CA LEU A 22 0.12 -0.60 4.20
C LEU A 22 0.95 -1.37 5.25
N PRO A 23 1.86 -0.71 5.97
CA PRO A 23 2.69 -1.38 6.96
C PRO A 23 1.98 -1.39 8.31
N TYR A 24 2.00 -2.53 8.99
CA TYR A 24 1.39 -2.72 10.32
C TYR A 24 1.96 -1.80 11.40
N CYS A 25 3.22 -1.39 11.27
CA CYS A 25 3.89 -0.49 12.22
C CYS A 25 3.28 0.92 12.23
N LEU A 26 2.51 1.31 11.21
CA LEU A 26 1.81 2.59 11.11
C LEU A 26 0.55 2.67 12.00
N ARG A 27 0.13 1.54 12.60
CA ARG A 27 -1.01 1.53 13.51
C ARG A 27 -0.63 2.23 14.84
N PRO A 28 -1.57 2.92 15.49
CA PRO A 28 -1.36 3.43 16.84
C PRO A 28 -1.34 2.27 17.83
N SER A 29 -0.17 1.92 18.35
CA SER A 29 0.08 0.69 19.10
C SER A 29 -0.80 0.53 20.35
N GLN A 30 -1.11 1.64 21.02
CA GLN A 30 -1.88 1.67 22.26
C GLN A 30 -3.40 1.67 22.05
N ALA A 31 -3.87 2.09 20.87
CA ALA A 31 -5.29 2.35 20.62
C ALA A 31 -5.87 1.54 19.46
N CYS A 32 -5.05 0.80 18.70
CA CYS A 32 -5.51 0.08 17.52
C CYS A 32 -6.52 -1.03 17.91
N PRO A 33 -7.78 -0.94 17.45
CA PRO A 33 -8.79 -1.98 17.70
C PRO A 33 -8.69 -3.15 16.71
N GLY A 34 -7.78 -3.06 15.73
CA GLY A 34 -7.66 -4.03 14.65
C GLY A 34 -7.24 -5.40 15.15
N LYS A 35 -7.68 -6.46 14.44
CA LYS A 35 -7.41 -7.85 14.81
C LYS A 35 -6.42 -8.48 13.83
N MET A 36 -5.41 -9.16 14.35
CA MET A 36 -4.47 -9.88 13.49
C MET A 36 -5.12 -11.15 12.93
N THR A 37 -5.02 -11.31 11.62
CA THR A 37 -5.50 -12.48 10.87
C THR A 37 -4.36 -13.07 10.03
N LYS A 38 -4.61 -14.19 9.34
CA LYS A 38 -3.65 -14.76 8.39
C LYS A 38 -3.44 -13.87 7.16
N GLN A 39 -4.37 -12.96 6.90
CA GLN A 39 -4.38 -12.03 5.77
C GLN A 39 -3.76 -10.67 6.11
N GLY A 40 -3.42 -10.42 7.38
CA GLY A 40 -2.89 -9.14 7.84
C GLY A 40 -3.70 -8.58 9.00
N LEU A 41 -3.51 -7.30 9.29
CA LEU A 41 -4.35 -6.59 10.26
C LEU A 41 -5.71 -6.29 9.65
N ASP A 42 -6.77 -6.83 10.27
CA ASP A 42 -8.14 -6.53 9.89
C ASP A 42 -8.56 -5.18 10.51
N CYS A 43 -8.69 -4.19 9.63
CA CYS A 43 -9.17 -2.84 9.94
C CYS A 43 -10.65 -2.64 9.57
N THR A 44 -11.39 -3.70 9.25
CA THR A 44 -12.80 -3.62 8.88
C THR A 44 -13.63 -3.08 10.05
N GLY A 45 -14.45 -2.07 9.79
CA GLY A 45 -15.26 -1.41 10.83
C GLY A 45 -14.47 -0.57 11.83
N CYS A 46 -13.17 -0.33 11.60
CA CYS A 46 -12.39 0.60 12.41
C CYS A 46 -12.97 2.03 12.30
N THR A 47 -13.06 2.76 13.40
CA THR A 47 -13.60 4.13 13.46
C THR A 47 -12.57 5.15 13.96
N LEU A 48 -11.30 4.77 14.04
CA LEU A 48 -10.21 5.60 14.55
C LEU A 48 -9.71 6.54 13.43
N VAL A 49 -10.39 7.66 13.24
CA VAL A 49 -10.20 8.58 12.09
C VAL A 49 -8.82 9.24 12.03
N GLU A 50 -8.18 9.41 13.19
CA GLU A 50 -6.83 9.94 13.33
C GLU A 50 -5.75 8.94 12.89
N CYS A 51 -6.08 7.66 12.76
CA CYS A 51 -5.14 6.63 12.33
C CYS A 51 -4.78 6.82 10.86
N ALA A 52 -3.47 6.89 10.56
CA ALA A 52 -2.97 6.97 9.19
C ALA A 52 -3.47 5.81 8.30
N ILE A 53 -3.50 4.58 8.84
CA ILE A 53 -4.06 3.42 8.11
C ILE A 53 -5.54 3.65 7.78
N TYR A 54 -6.33 4.21 8.70
CA TYR A 54 -7.74 4.51 8.45
C TYR A 54 -7.89 5.50 7.30
N GLN A 55 -7.15 6.61 7.34
CA GLN A 55 -7.23 7.67 6.32
C GLN A 55 -6.86 7.16 4.93
N LEU A 56 -5.74 6.43 4.82
CA LEU A 56 -5.23 5.92 3.54
C LEU A 56 -6.12 4.80 2.99
N ARG A 57 -6.57 3.88 3.85
CA ARG A 57 -7.52 2.83 3.47
C ARG A 57 -8.84 3.41 3.00
N THR A 58 -9.37 4.42 3.70
CA THR A 58 -10.63 5.08 3.31
C THR A 58 -10.50 5.72 1.94
N ALA A 59 -9.42 6.46 1.68
CA ALA A 59 -9.17 7.07 0.37
C ALA A 59 -9.10 6.03 -0.76
N ALA A 60 -8.49 4.86 -0.51
CA ALA A 60 -8.42 3.77 -1.49
C ALA A 60 -9.79 3.11 -1.72
N ILE A 61 -10.59 2.91 -0.67
CA ILE A 61 -11.95 2.35 -0.80
C ILE A 61 -12.85 3.30 -1.59
N GLU A 62 -12.80 4.60 -1.31
CA GLU A 62 -13.64 5.61 -1.97
C GLU A 62 -13.45 5.66 -3.49
N VAL A 63 -12.24 5.37 -3.97
CA VAL A 63 -11.95 5.32 -5.42
C VAL A 63 -12.04 3.92 -6.03
N GLY A 64 -12.35 2.89 -5.23
CA GLY A 64 -12.58 1.53 -5.70
C GLY A 64 -11.32 0.71 -5.94
N TYR A 65 -10.33 0.78 -5.04
CA TYR A 65 -9.20 -0.17 -5.06
C TYR A 65 -9.71 -1.62 -4.99
N GLY A 66 -9.06 -2.52 -5.74
CA GLY A 66 -9.46 -3.92 -5.81
C GLY A 66 -9.27 -4.66 -4.47
N ASP A 67 -8.16 -4.40 -3.78
CA ASP A 67 -7.91 -4.95 -2.45
C ASP A 67 -6.89 -4.09 -1.66
N ILE A 68 -6.90 -4.22 -0.33
CA ILE A 68 -6.06 -3.45 0.59
C ILE A 68 -5.53 -4.40 1.66
N CYS A 69 -4.20 -4.48 1.78
CA CYS A 69 -3.53 -5.33 2.75
C CYS A 69 -2.71 -4.49 3.74
N VAL A 70 -3.01 -4.65 5.03
CA VAL A 70 -2.17 -4.11 6.12
C VAL A 70 -1.25 -5.23 6.62
N ALA A 71 -0.01 -5.23 6.16
CA ALA A 71 0.92 -6.34 6.35
C ALA A 71 1.81 -6.14 7.59
N PRO A 72 1.93 -7.16 8.47
CA PRO A 72 2.89 -7.18 9.58
C PRO A 72 4.35 -7.30 9.14
N GLY A 73 4.59 -7.62 7.87
CA GLY A 73 5.93 -7.61 7.27
C GLY A 73 5.92 -8.12 5.83
N GLY A 74 7.04 -7.93 5.13
CA GLY A 74 7.21 -8.18 3.69
C GLY A 74 6.73 -9.57 3.21
N ARG A 75 7.00 -10.66 3.94
CA ARG A 75 6.56 -12.01 3.54
C ARG A 75 5.05 -12.14 3.36
N LEU A 76 4.26 -11.46 4.18
CA LEU A 76 2.80 -11.47 4.03
C LEU A 76 2.38 -10.64 2.83
N ALA A 77 3.02 -9.49 2.61
CA ALA A 77 2.76 -8.62 1.46
C ALA A 77 3.06 -9.33 0.14
N VAL A 78 4.20 -10.00 0.02
CA VAL A 78 4.58 -10.78 -1.18
C VAL A 78 3.57 -11.89 -1.45
N ARG A 79 3.19 -12.66 -0.43
CA ARG A 79 2.15 -13.71 -0.58
C ARG A 79 0.77 -13.14 -0.95
N PHE A 80 0.48 -11.91 -0.51
CA PHE A 80 -0.74 -11.24 -0.91
C PHE A 80 -0.69 -10.87 -2.41
N LEU A 81 0.42 -10.30 -2.88
CA LEU A 81 0.62 -9.97 -4.30
C LEU A 81 0.54 -11.22 -5.19
N ASP A 82 1.21 -12.31 -4.78
CA ASP A 82 1.21 -13.59 -5.50
C ASP A 82 -0.20 -14.14 -5.73
N ARG A 83 -1.10 -13.97 -4.74
CA ARG A 83 -2.50 -14.38 -4.87
C ARG A 83 -3.37 -13.42 -5.65
N GLN A 84 -3.17 -12.11 -5.47
CA GLN A 84 -4.04 -11.10 -6.07
C GLN A 84 -3.71 -10.81 -7.53
N GLN A 85 -2.46 -11.03 -7.95
CA GLN A 85 -1.99 -10.79 -9.32
C GLN A 85 -2.46 -9.42 -9.90
N PRO A 86 -2.32 -8.31 -9.16
CA PRO A 86 -2.83 -7.01 -9.60
C PRO A 86 -2.05 -6.45 -10.79
N ALA A 87 -2.67 -5.52 -11.52
CA ALA A 87 -1.99 -4.74 -12.55
C ALA A 87 -1.27 -3.51 -11.98
N GLY A 88 -1.62 -3.08 -10.77
CA GLY A 88 -1.02 -1.94 -10.09
C GLY A 88 -0.83 -2.15 -8.59
N VAL A 89 0.30 -1.69 -8.06
CA VAL A 89 0.64 -1.76 -6.64
C VAL A 89 1.01 -0.38 -6.13
N VAL A 90 0.35 0.07 -5.07
CA VAL A 90 0.82 1.20 -4.25
C VAL A 90 1.31 0.63 -2.93
N ALA A 91 2.59 0.80 -2.63
CA ALA A 91 3.21 0.25 -1.42
C ALA A 91 3.75 1.34 -0.51
N ILE A 92 3.42 1.23 0.78
CA ILE A 92 3.94 2.09 1.83
C ILE A 92 4.69 1.21 2.83
N ALA A 93 5.98 1.48 3.04
CA ALA A 93 6.81 0.73 3.98
C ALA A 93 8.11 1.49 4.29
N CYS A 94 8.96 0.93 5.16
CA CYS A 94 10.33 1.44 5.32
C CYS A 94 11.18 1.11 4.08
N ASP A 95 12.28 1.84 3.88
CA ASP A 95 13.10 1.73 2.67
C ASP A 95 13.55 0.27 2.40
N LYS A 96 13.96 -0.44 3.45
CA LYS A 96 14.34 -1.85 3.36
C LYS A 96 13.21 -2.75 2.84
N GLU A 97 12.00 -2.62 3.38
CA GLU A 97 10.87 -3.44 2.94
C GLU A 97 10.40 -3.08 1.53
N LEU A 98 10.57 -1.81 1.12
CA LEU A 98 10.30 -1.38 -0.25
C LEU A 98 11.30 -1.99 -1.23
N GLU A 99 12.59 -1.97 -0.92
CA GLU A 99 13.65 -2.59 -1.74
C GLU A 99 13.43 -4.10 -1.88
N GLU A 100 13.27 -4.82 -0.76
CA GLU A 100 12.99 -6.27 -0.76
C GLU A 100 11.67 -6.59 -1.50
N GLY A 101 10.66 -5.73 -1.38
CA GLY A 101 9.38 -5.87 -2.07
C GLY A 101 9.49 -5.73 -3.58
N LEU A 102 10.30 -4.79 -4.07
CA LEU A 102 10.57 -4.61 -5.50
C LEU A 102 11.32 -5.81 -6.09
N GLU A 103 12.34 -6.31 -5.39
CA GLU A 103 13.04 -7.53 -5.79
C GLU A 103 12.11 -8.74 -5.86
N ALA A 104 11.19 -8.88 -4.88
CA ALA A 104 10.20 -9.94 -4.88
C ALA A 104 9.22 -9.82 -6.07
N ILE A 105 8.81 -8.61 -6.43
CA ILE A 105 7.97 -8.36 -7.62
C ILE A 105 8.71 -8.78 -8.90
N ASP A 106 10.02 -8.54 -8.98
CA ASP A 106 10.82 -8.88 -10.16
C ASP A 106 11.05 -10.38 -10.32
N GLN A 107 11.05 -11.13 -9.22
CA GLN A 107 11.23 -12.58 -9.21
C GLN A 107 9.91 -13.36 -9.29
N MET A 108 8.78 -12.69 -9.11
CA MET A 108 7.45 -13.30 -9.13
C MET A 108 6.98 -13.58 -10.56
N GLU A 109 6.34 -14.72 -10.76
CA GLU A 109 5.64 -15.03 -12.01
C GLU A 109 4.29 -14.31 -12.05
N TRP A 110 4.08 -13.48 -13.08
CA TRP A 110 2.87 -12.68 -13.23
C TRP A 110 2.00 -13.20 -14.37
N THR A 111 0.73 -13.48 -14.09
CA THR A 111 -0.20 -14.01 -15.10
C THR A 111 -0.56 -12.99 -16.18
N ASN A 112 -0.61 -11.70 -15.82
CA ASN A 112 -1.06 -10.61 -16.70
C ASN A 112 0.06 -9.58 -16.97
N GLY A 113 1.31 -9.98 -16.76
CA GLY A 113 2.47 -9.09 -16.83
C GLY A 113 2.78 -8.40 -15.51
N ARG A 114 4.00 -7.86 -15.41
CA ARG A 114 4.51 -7.21 -14.19
C ARG A 114 3.65 -5.97 -13.85
N PRO A 115 3.23 -5.78 -12.58
CA PRO A 115 2.43 -4.65 -12.19
C PRO A 115 3.19 -3.33 -12.32
N ALA A 116 2.44 -2.26 -12.57
CA ALA A 116 2.92 -0.90 -12.34
C ALA A 116 3.05 -0.65 -10.83
N VAL A 117 4.20 -0.15 -10.37
CA VAL A 117 4.47 0.02 -8.93
C VAL A 117 4.70 1.48 -8.59
N ALA A 118 4.03 1.93 -7.53
CA ALA A 118 4.34 3.17 -6.84
C ALA A 118 4.70 2.91 -5.39
N VAL A 119 5.77 3.55 -4.90
CA VAL A 119 6.25 3.39 -3.52
C VAL A 119 6.24 4.71 -2.77
N VAL A 120 5.85 4.66 -1.49
CA VAL A 120 5.89 5.80 -0.58
C VAL A 120 6.65 5.38 0.68
N PRO A 121 7.87 5.92 0.90
CA PRO A 121 8.65 5.59 2.09
C PRO A 121 8.04 6.22 3.35
N LEU A 122 8.17 5.53 4.47
CA LEU A 122 7.86 6.10 5.79
C LEU A 122 8.79 7.29 6.08
N LEU A 123 8.28 8.32 6.76
CA LEU A 123 9.06 9.47 7.22
C LEU A 123 9.98 9.05 8.37
N HIS A 124 9.42 8.34 9.34
CA HIS A 124 10.12 7.76 10.48
C HIS A 124 9.88 6.25 10.48
N ASP A 125 10.97 5.49 10.42
CA ASP A 125 10.99 4.04 10.45
C ASP A 125 11.24 3.50 11.86
N GLY A 126 10.76 2.27 12.09
CA GLY A 126 10.73 1.63 13.40
C GLY A 126 9.75 0.46 13.41
N CYS A 127 9.77 -0.34 14.49
CA CYS A 127 8.89 -1.50 14.59
C CYS A 127 7.45 -1.14 14.99
N VAL A 128 7.23 0.06 15.55
CA VAL A 128 5.96 0.48 16.17
C VAL A 128 5.82 2.01 16.05
N ASP A 129 4.60 2.50 15.85
CA ASP A 129 4.24 3.92 15.81
C ASP A 129 5.08 4.73 14.81
N THR A 130 5.21 4.17 13.60
CA THR A 130 5.90 4.84 12.48
C THR A 130 5.06 5.95 11.88
N GLU A 131 5.70 6.80 11.08
CA GLU A 131 5.05 7.97 10.47
C GLU A 131 5.20 7.94 8.95
N VAL A 132 4.17 8.42 8.25
CA VAL A 132 4.16 8.59 6.80
C VAL A 132 3.69 10.00 6.46
N ASP A 133 4.19 10.55 5.35
CA ASP A 133 3.61 11.75 4.78
C ASP A 133 2.23 11.41 4.20
N ILE A 134 1.18 11.76 4.94
CA ILE A 134 -0.21 11.49 4.55
C ILE A 134 -0.57 12.17 3.23
N VAL A 135 -0.06 13.38 2.99
CA VAL A 135 -0.39 14.14 1.78
C VAL A 135 0.22 13.45 0.57
N LEU A 136 1.50 13.07 0.65
CA LEU A 136 2.18 12.32 -0.39
C LEU A 136 1.51 10.96 -0.62
N ALA A 137 1.28 10.18 0.45
CA ALA A 137 0.66 8.87 0.36
C ALA A 137 -0.73 8.93 -0.29
N ARG A 138 -1.57 9.88 0.14
CA ARG A 138 -2.91 10.08 -0.43
C ARG A 138 -2.84 10.52 -1.88
N THR A 139 -1.91 11.41 -2.24
CA THR A 139 -1.72 11.84 -3.63
C THR A 139 -1.32 10.66 -4.52
N THR A 140 -0.42 9.81 -4.05
CA THR A 140 -0.02 8.59 -4.78
C THR A 140 -1.18 7.62 -4.94
N ILE A 141 -1.95 7.37 -3.87
CA ILE A 141 -3.14 6.50 -3.89
C ILE A 141 -4.16 7.01 -4.92
N LEU A 142 -4.38 8.32 -4.98
CA LEU A 142 -5.39 8.95 -5.84
C LEU A 142 -4.88 9.28 -7.25
N SER A 143 -3.64 8.94 -7.57
CA SER A 143 -3.01 9.28 -8.85
C SER A 143 -3.78 8.68 -10.05
N ARG A 144 -4.01 9.52 -11.07
CA ARG A 144 -4.61 9.17 -12.35
C ARG A 144 -3.82 9.88 -13.45
N THR A 145 -3.57 9.21 -14.56
CA THR A 145 -3.12 9.91 -15.76
C THR A 145 -4.35 10.37 -16.52
N SER A 146 -4.46 11.66 -16.81
CA SER A 146 -5.55 12.23 -17.61
C SER A 146 -5.45 11.73 -19.06
N ARG A 147 -5.94 10.52 -19.36
CA ARG A 147 -6.24 10.04 -20.71
C ARG A 147 -7.42 9.08 -20.68
N GLU A 148 -8.62 9.64 -20.57
CA GLU A 148 -9.86 9.07 -21.09
C GLU A 148 -10.80 10.27 -21.28
N GLU A 149 -10.69 10.91 -22.46
CA GLU A 149 -11.84 11.59 -23.07
C GLU A 149 -12.61 10.51 -23.83
N PRO A 150 -13.95 10.46 -23.73
CA PRO A 150 -14.80 9.51 -24.45
C PRO A 150 -14.76 9.68 -25.97
#